data_AF-A0A1Y5G1N3-F1
#
_entry.id   AF-A0A1Y5G1N3-F1
#
_cell.length_a   1.000
_cell.length_b   1.000
_cell.length_c   1.000
_cell.angle_alpha   90.00
_cell.angle_beta   90.00
_cell.angle_gamma   90.00
#
_symmetry.space_group_name_H-M   'P 1'
#
loop_
_entity.id
_entity.type
_entity.pdbx_description
1 polymer ?
#
loop_
_entity_poly.entity_id
_entity_poly.type
_entity_poly.pdbx_seq_one_letter_code
_entity_poly.pdbx_strand_id
1 'polypeptide(L)'
;MFYMKEITLKKLLSTLFALTSIVLASSTQAGVILYAQDYAPGDDNIAGVLAGDGHTVTSLLGGYNSSTDINSDLTSGLSGYDAVFWNATANGYGATHAAAQFTNLLSYVNGGGSVFVTGYDTIASPSDPNLINFVGGSSSTDFGGSRDPLAVTGANSLSTGLIDIIGETPTGSYGDWDTLYGLSGDTTCVAAGSGGGCQWSLRNYGAGQIAYISAGASLTSVETAWTNTSVGGAGAYNAALRNFAYNATGSTSVPEPSSLALLGLGLASLAFKRKRKTV
;
A
#
# COMPACT_ATOMS: atom_id res chain seq x y z
N MET A 1 -3.55 52.35 53.07
CA MET A 1 -3.54 50.90 53.33
C MET A 1 -4.10 50.22 52.10
N PHE A 2 -3.27 49.37 51.48
CA PHE A 2 -3.53 48.59 50.26
C PHE A 2 -4.77 47.66 50.40
N TYR A 3 -5.58 47.52 49.34
CA TYR A 3 -5.71 46.25 48.58
C TYR A 3 -6.52 46.41 47.29
N MET A 4 -6.05 45.74 46.24
CA MET A 4 -6.58 45.64 44.87
C MET A 4 -6.94 44.16 44.59
N LYS A 5 -8.04 43.88 43.87
CA LYS A 5 -8.35 42.66 43.07
C LYS A 5 -9.71 42.91 42.37
N GLU A 6 -9.87 43.22 41.09
CA GLU A 6 -9.50 42.61 39.80
C GLU A 6 -10.31 41.34 39.38
N ILE A 7 -11.01 41.48 38.23
CA ILE A 7 -11.44 40.50 37.19
C ILE A 7 -12.63 39.56 37.55
N THR A 8 -13.75 39.44 36.79
CA THR A 8 -13.89 38.88 35.41
C THR A 8 -15.34 39.07 34.91
N LEU A 9 -15.59 39.64 33.71
CA LEU A 9 -15.89 38.96 32.44
C LEU A 9 -16.70 37.63 32.54
N LYS A 10 -17.68 37.46 31.63
CA LYS A 10 -18.28 36.15 31.19
C LYS A 10 -19.51 35.62 31.92
N LYS A 11 -20.64 36.34 31.94
CA LYS A 11 -21.97 35.69 31.96
C LYS A 11 -22.92 36.47 31.07
N LEU A 12 -23.68 35.74 30.24
CA LEU A 12 -24.73 36.22 29.33
C LEU A 12 -24.34 36.70 27.93
N LEU A 13 -23.51 35.94 27.20
CA LEU A 13 -23.66 35.85 25.73
C LEU A 13 -23.29 34.43 25.23
N SER A 14 -23.93 33.44 25.84
CA SER A 14 -24.14 32.09 25.28
C SER A 14 -25.42 32.17 24.43
N THR A 15 -25.52 31.80 23.17
CA THR A 15 -24.95 30.64 22.48
C THR A 15 -25.13 30.88 20.98
N LEU A 16 -24.08 31.28 20.24
CA LEU A 16 -24.09 31.24 18.78
C LEU A 16 -23.32 29.98 18.36
N PHE A 17 -24.02 28.85 18.30
CA PHE A 17 -23.50 27.64 17.67
C PHE A 17 -23.60 27.83 16.15
N ALA A 18 -22.58 28.45 15.56
CA ALA A 18 -22.30 28.25 14.15
C ALA A 18 -21.64 26.87 14.03
N LEU A 19 -22.46 25.82 13.90
CA LEU A 19 -22.00 24.50 13.48
C LEU A 19 -21.70 24.61 11.98
N THR A 20 -20.53 25.17 11.64
CA THR A 20 -19.97 25.02 10.31
C THR A 20 -19.40 23.61 10.24
N SER A 21 -20.28 22.61 10.09
CA SER A 21 -19.90 21.26 9.72
C SER A 21 -19.43 21.31 8.27
N ILE A 22 -18.18 21.72 8.07
CA ILE A 22 -17.45 21.42 6.85
C ILE A 22 -17.23 19.90 6.91
N VAL A 23 -18.17 19.15 6.34
CA VAL A 23 -17.89 17.78 5.92
C VAL A 23 -17.03 17.93 4.68
N LEU A 24 -15.72 17.99 4.87
CA LEU A 24 -14.81 17.66 3.79
C LEU A 24 -15.06 16.18 3.51
N ALA A 25 -15.76 15.88 2.43
CA ALA A 25 -15.75 14.55 1.89
C ALA A 25 -14.31 14.24 1.47
N SER A 26 -13.59 13.55 2.34
CA SER A 26 -12.41 12.79 1.92
C SER A 26 -12.96 11.67 1.04
N SER A 27 -12.65 11.69 -0.26
CA SER A 27 -12.79 10.51 -1.09
C SER A 27 -11.81 9.45 -0.55
N THR A 28 -12.24 8.66 0.42
CA THR A 28 -11.50 7.47 0.83
C THR A 28 -11.69 6.46 -0.29
N GLN A 29 -10.70 6.36 -1.16
CA GLN A 29 -10.68 5.33 -2.19
C GLN A 29 -10.34 4.00 -1.50
N ALA A 30 -11.39 3.36 -0.99
CA ALA A 30 -11.29 2.05 -0.34
C ALA A 30 -11.48 0.96 -1.40
N GLY A 31 -10.67 -0.08 -1.30
CA GLY A 31 -10.77 -1.26 -2.16
C GLY A 31 -10.52 -2.54 -1.37
N VAL A 32 -10.66 -3.67 -2.03
CA VAL A 32 -10.56 -5.02 -1.46
C VAL A 32 -9.18 -5.58 -1.80
N ILE A 33 -8.35 -5.77 -0.78
CA ILE A 33 -6.94 -6.14 -0.94
C ILE A 33 -6.67 -7.49 -0.28
N LEU A 34 -5.93 -8.35 -0.98
CA LEU A 34 -5.30 -9.52 -0.41
C LEU A 34 -3.86 -9.17 -0.04
N TYR A 35 -3.47 -9.39 1.21
CA TYR A 35 -2.08 -9.46 1.63
C TYR A 35 -1.72 -10.93 1.89
N ALA A 36 -0.72 -11.44 1.17
CA ALA A 36 -0.19 -12.79 1.32
C ALA A 36 1.29 -12.72 1.70
N GLN A 37 1.69 -13.56 2.65
CA GLN A 37 3.08 -13.69 3.10
C GLN A 37 3.47 -15.17 3.11
N ASP A 38 4.64 -15.48 2.56
CA ASP A 38 5.12 -16.85 2.45
C ASP A 38 5.44 -17.46 3.82
N TYR A 39 6.01 -16.68 4.74
CA TYR A 39 6.44 -17.14 6.06
C TYR A 39 5.47 -16.80 7.21
N ALA A 40 5.32 -17.71 8.17
CA ALA A 40 4.69 -17.47 9.46
C ALA A 40 5.74 -17.59 10.59
N PRO A 41 5.76 -16.67 11.59
CA PRO A 41 4.67 -15.74 11.92
C PRO A 41 4.60 -14.46 11.06
N GLY A 42 5.60 -14.18 10.22
CA GLY A 42 5.58 -13.07 9.24
C GLY A 42 5.51 -11.65 9.84
N ASP A 43 5.43 -10.64 8.96
CA ASP A 43 5.17 -9.23 9.25
C ASP A 43 3.87 -8.82 8.54
N ASP A 44 2.95 -8.14 9.22
CA ASP A 44 1.66 -7.66 8.70
C ASP A 44 1.59 -6.12 8.55
N ASN A 45 2.70 -5.40 8.71
CA ASN A 45 2.74 -3.93 8.62
C ASN A 45 2.15 -3.37 7.33
N ILE A 46 2.40 -4.02 6.18
CA ILE A 46 1.80 -3.62 4.90
C ILE A 46 0.27 -3.71 4.99
N ALA A 47 -0.27 -4.82 5.49
CA ALA A 47 -1.70 -4.98 5.68
C ALA A 47 -2.28 -3.94 6.65
N GLY A 48 -1.56 -3.65 7.74
CA GLY A 48 -1.93 -2.62 8.72
C GLY A 48 -2.00 -1.21 8.12
N VAL A 49 -1.03 -0.85 7.28
CA VAL A 49 -1.01 0.45 6.56
C VAL A 49 -2.20 0.55 5.61
N LEU A 50 -2.44 -0.48 4.81
CA LEU A 50 -3.54 -0.49 3.83
C LEU A 50 -4.91 -0.47 4.52
N ALA A 51 -5.07 -1.20 5.63
CA ALA A 51 -6.28 -1.12 6.45
C ALA A 51 -6.45 0.27 7.09
N GLY A 52 -5.34 0.90 7.52
CA GLY A 52 -5.32 2.27 8.03
C GLY A 52 -5.74 3.32 7.00
N ASP A 53 -5.50 3.06 5.72
CA ASP A 53 -5.98 3.87 4.59
C ASP A 53 -7.46 3.62 4.25
N GLY A 54 -8.12 2.67 4.92
CA GLY A 54 -9.54 2.36 4.76
C GLY A 54 -9.84 1.22 3.80
N HIS A 55 -8.84 0.53 3.27
CA HIS A 55 -9.05 -0.67 2.45
C HIS A 55 -9.59 -1.84 3.29
N THR A 56 -10.39 -2.70 2.68
CA THR A 56 -10.73 -4.00 3.26
C THR A 56 -9.60 -4.97 2.95
N VAL A 57 -8.80 -5.32 3.97
CA VAL A 57 -7.61 -6.16 3.79
C VAL A 57 -7.85 -7.57 4.35
N THR A 58 -7.66 -8.59 3.52
CA THR A 58 -7.53 -9.99 3.96
C THR A 58 -6.04 -10.29 4.11
N SER A 59 -5.57 -10.52 5.34
CA SER A 59 -4.16 -10.80 5.64
C SER A 59 -3.97 -12.30 5.90
N LEU A 60 -3.14 -12.96 5.09
CA LEU A 60 -2.82 -14.38 5.18
C LEU A 60 -1.29 -14.54 5.31
N LEU A 61 -0.86 -15.23 6.37
CA LEU A 61 0.56 -15.41 6.71
C LEU A 61 0.92 -16.89 6.69
N GLY A 62 2.08 -17.25 6.14
CA GLY A 62 2.56 -18.63 6.10
C GLY A 62 1.94 -19.48 5.01
N GLY A 63 1.57 -18.86 3.87
CA GLY A 63 0.91 -19.57 2.78
C GLY A 63 1.82 -20.52 1.98
N TYR A 64 3.15 -20.36 2.10
CA TYR A 64 4.14 -21.12 1.33
C TYR A 64 4.36 -22.54 1.88
N ASN A 65 4.35 -23.52 0.98
CA ASN A 65 4.69 -24.91 1.26
C ASN A 65 5.96 -25.32 0.50
N SER A 66 7.04 -25.57 1.25
CA SER A 66 8.36 -25.96 0.72
C SER A 66 8.43 -27.36 0.09
N SER A 67 7.39 -28.18 0.24
CA SER A 67 7.31 -29.47 -0.46
C SER A 67 6.72 -29.34 -1.87
N THR A 68 6.00 -28.26 -2.14
CA THR A 68 5.35 -28.00 -3.43
C THR A 68 5.84 -26.74 -4.12
N ASP A 69 6.64 -25.92 -3.42
CA ASP A 69 7.11 -24.61 -3.87
C ASP A 69 5.96 -23.67 -4.25
N ILE A 70 4.88 -23.69 -3.46
CA ILE A 70 3.65 -22.94 -3.77
C ILE A 70 3.15 -22.23 -2.52
N ASN A 71 2.80 -20.96 -2.66
CA ASN A 71 1.89 -20.25 -1.78
C ASN A 71 0.44 -20.49 -2.23
N SER A 72 -0.32 -21.28 -1.45
CA SER A 72 -1.67 -21.68 -1.84
C SER A 72 -2.65 -20.53 -1.94
N ASP A 73 -2.42 -19.44 -1.21
CA ASP A 73 -3.28 -18.26 -1.18
C ASP A 73 -3.27 -17.49 -2.52
N LEU A 74 -2.27 -17.75 -3.36
CA LEU A 74 -2.07 -17.10 -4.66
C LEU A 74 -2.52 -17.97 -5.85
N THR A 75 -3.11 -19.14 -5.60
CA THR A 75 -3.44 -20.12 -6.66
C THR A 75 -4.89 -20.11 -7.15
N SER A 76 -5.81 -19.45 -6.43
CA SER A 76 -7.22 -19.32 -6.85
C SER A 76 -7.93 -18.15 -6.17
N GLY A 77 -9.10 -17.76 -6.68
CA GLY A 77 -9.98 -16.82 -5.98
C GLY A 77 -9.55 -15.34 -5.99
N LEU A 78 -8.60 -14.95 -6.86
CA LEU A 78 -8.04 -13.60 -6.85
C LEU A 78 -8.98 -12.53 -7.43
N SER A 79 -9.98 -12.91 -8.23
CA SER A 79 -10.87 -11.98 -8.93
C SER A 79 -11.76 -11.11 -8.02
N GLY A 80 -11.86 -11.45 -6.74
CA GLY A 80 -12.58 -10.64 -5.75
C GLY A 80 -11.75 -9.50 -5.15
N TYR A 81 -10.46 -9.43 -5.47
CA TYR A 81 -9.54 -8.42 -4.96
C TYR A 81 -9.16 -7.44 -6.07
N ASP A 82 -9.12 -6.15 -5.72
CA ASP A 82 -8.62 -5.08 -6.60
C ASP A 82 -7.09 -5.14 -6.72
N ALA A 83 -6.42 -5.57 -5.65
CA ALA A 83 -4.98 -5.77 -5.62
C ALA A 83 -4.55 -6.93 -4.72
N VAL A 84 -3.41 -7.52 -5.07
CA VAL A 84 -2.70 -8.52 -4.26
C VAL A 84 -1.34 -7.93 -3.87
N PHE A 85 -1.04 -7.89 -2.59
CA PHE A 85 0.27 -7.56 -2.04
C PHE A 85 0.90 -8.84 -1.52
N TRP A 86 2.02 -9.23 -2.10
CA TRP A 86 2.71 -10.45 -1.78
C TRP A 86 4.09 -10.13 -1.24
N ASN A 87 4.31 -10.50 0.01
CA ASN A 87 5.63 -10.59 0.59
C ASN A 87 6.16 -12.00 0.35
N ALA A 88 7.21 -12.12 -0.47
CA ALA A 88 7.80 -13.40 -0.90
C ALA A 88 8.97 -13.82 0.02
N THR A 89 8.96 -13.35 1.27
CA THR A 89 9.96 -13.75 2.27
C THR A 89 9.57 -15.08 2.87
N ALA A 90 10.41 -16.10 2.68
CA ALA A 90 10.28 -17.39 3.33
C ALA A 90 11.03 -17.40 4.69
N ASN A 91 11.58 -18.55 5.08
CA ASN A 91 12.23 -18.73 6.39
C ASN A 91 13.62 -18.08 6.44
N GLY A 92 13.66 -16.75 6.47
CA GLY A 92 14.85 -15.93 6.67
C GLY A 92 15.59 -15.55 5.40
N TYR A 93 15.04 -15.92 4.25
CA TYR A 93 15.49 -15.63 2.89
C TYR A 93 14.29 -15.82 1.94
N GLY A 94 14.45 -15.68 0.62
CA GLY A 94 13.38 -15.94 -0.35
C GLY A 94 13.08 -17.43 -0.50
N ALA A 95 12.35 -17.79 -1.54
CA ALA A 95 12.15 -19.19 -1.92
C ALA A 95 12.00 -19.32 -3.44
N THR A 96 12.22 -20.53 -3.95
CA THR A 96 11.84 -20.86 -5.32
C THR A 96 10.35 -21.19 -5.39
N HIS A 97 9.65 -20.64 -6.38
CA HIS A 97 8.22 -20.88 -6.58
C HIS A 97 7.94 -21.68 -7.85
N ALA A 98 6.98 -22.59 -7.77
CA ALA A 98 6.54 -23.39 -8.90
C ALA A 98 5.75 -22.57 -9.92
N ALA A 99 5.96 -22.86 -11.22
CA ALA A 99 5.30 -22.18 -12.33
C ALA A 99 3.76 -22.16 -12.27
N ALA A 100 3.15 -23.14 -11.57
CA ALA A 100 1.70 -23.23 -11.41
C ALA A 100 1.11 -22.01 -10.69
N GLN A 101 1.79 -21.46 -9.68
CA GLN A 101 1.35 -20.26 -8.96
C GLN A 101 1.25 -19.04 -9.89
N PHE A 102 2.27 -18.85 -10.74
CA PHE A 102 2.34 -17.72 -11.66
C PHE A 102 1.32 -17.80 -12.79
N THR A 103 0.86 -18.99 -13.16
CA THR A 103 -0.21 -19.15 -14.16
C THR A 103 -1.49 -18.44 -13.70
N ASN A 104 -1.86 -18.59 -12.42
CA ASN A 104 -3.04 -17.94 -11.86
C ASN A 104 -2.82 -16.43 -11.67
N LEU A 105 -1.67 -16.02 -11.13
CA LEU A 105 -1.33 -14.59 -10.96
C LEU A 105 -1.31 -13.86 -12.30
N LEU A 106 -0.70 -14.41 -13.34
CA LEU A 106 -0.69 -13.81 -14.68
C LEU A 106 -2.09 -13.76 -15.29
N SER A 107 -2.95 -14.76 -15.06
CA SER A 107 -4.35 -14.70 -15.50
C SER A 107 -5.11 -13.58 -14.78
N TYR A 108 -4.91 -13.41 -13.48
CA TYR A 108 -5.50 -12.32 -12.68
C TYR A 108 -5.06 -10.95 -13.19
N VAL A 109 -3.75 -10.75 -13.37
CA VAL A 109 -3.17 -9.50 -13.87
C VAL A 109 -3.64 -9.22 -15.30
N ASN A 110 -3.66 -10.23 -16.17
CA ASN A 110 -4.15 -10.07 -17.53
C ASN A 110 -5.62 -9.60 -17.58
N GLY A 111 -6.42 -9.98 -16.59
CA GLY A 111 -7.81 -9.53 -16.39
C GLY A 111 -7.98 -8.13 -15.80
N GLY A 112 -6.89 -7.42 -15.50
CA GLY A 112 -6.91 -6.08 -14.90
C GLY A 112 -6.46 -6.02 -13.44
N GLY A 113 -6.11 -7.17 -12.84
CA GLY A 113 -5.61 -7.22 -11.46
C GLY A 113 -4.24 -6.55 -11.29
N SER A 114 -3.98 -6.08 -10.08
CA SER A 114 -2.68 -5.48 -9.72
C SER A 114 -1.97 -6.33 -8.68
N VAL A 115 -0.70 -6.65 -8.90
CA VAL A 115 0.13 -7.44 -7.97
C VAL A 115 1.34 -6.62 -7.55
N PHE A 116 1.54 -6.46 -6.25
CA PHE A 116 2.74 -5.84 -5.66
C PHE A 116 3.58 -6.92 -4.99
N VAL A 117 4.81 -7.11 -5.42
CA VAL A 117 5.75 -8.11 -4.90
C VAL A 117 6.87 -7.41 -4.13
N THR A 118 7.18 -7.93 -2.96
CA THR A 118 8.27 -7.45 -2.10
C THR A 118 8.81 -8.56 -1.22
N GLY A 119 9.86 -8.32 -0.46
CA GLY A 119 10.35 -9.23 0.58
C GLY A 119 11.87 -9.17 0.75
N TYR A 120 12.37 -10.00 1.64
CA TYR A 120 13.78 -10.24 1.91
C TYR A 120 14.26 -11.39 1.01
N ASP A 121 15.32 -11.16 0.22
CA ASP A 121 15.99 -12.14 -0.65
C ASP A 121 15.09 -12.82 -1.69
N THR A 122 14.02 -12.15 -2.09
CA THR A 122 12.94 -12.69 -2.92
C THR A 122 13.36 -13.30 -4.26
N ILE A 123 14.34 -12.73 -4.95
CA ILE A 123 14.69 -13.14 -6.32
C ILE A 123 16.13 -13.62 -6.49
N ALA A 124 17.03 -13.41 -5.51
CA ALA A 124 18.44 -13.79 -5.66
C ALA A 124 18.91 -14.87 -4.69
N SER A 125 18.29 -15.00 -3.51
CA SER A 125 18.75 -15.91 -2.45
C SER A 125 17.59 -16.75 -1.87
N PRO A 126 17.25 -17.91 -2.46
CA PRO A 126 17.80 -18.46 -3.70
C PRO A 126 17.28 -17.71 -4.93
N SER A 127 17.94 -17.90 -6.08
CA SER A 127 17.40 -17.42 -7.34
C SER A 127 16.10 -18.14 -7.68
N ASP A 128 15.04 -17.37 -7.90
CA ASP A 128 13.73 -17.87 -8.35
C ASP A 128 13.45 -17.45 -9.80
N PRO A 129 13.74 -18.31 -10.79
CA PRO A 129 13.53 -17.97 -12.20
C PRO A 129 12.07 -17.65 -12.55
N ASN A 130 11.10 -18.27 -11.86
CA ASN A 130 9.70 -18.02 -12.16
C ASN A 130 9.26 -16.67 -11.60
N LEU A 131 9.70 -16.31 -10.38
CA LEU A 131 9.44 -14.99 -9.83
C LEU A 131 10.15 -13.89 -10.61
N ILE A 132 11.42 -14.07 -10.96
CA ILE A 132 12.20 -13.13 -11.80
C ILE A 132 11.46 -12.85 -13.11
N ASN A 133 10.99 -13.89 -13.79
CA ASN A 133 10.24 -13.74 -15.04
C ASN A 133 8.88 -13.07 -14.80
N PHE A 134 8.19 -13.40 -13.70
CA PHE A 134 6.90 -12.80 -13.35
C PHE A 134 7.02 -11.28 -13.15
N VAL A 135 8.02 -10.83 -12.39
CA VAL A 135 8.28 -9.40 -12.16
C VAL A 135 8.94 -8.69 -13.35
N GLY A 136 9.22 -9.42 -14.43
CA GLY A 136 9.59 -8.84 -15.73
C GLY A 136 11.08 -8.71 -16.00
N GLY A 137 11.92 -9.51 -15.33
CA GLY A 137 13.34 -9.62 -15.67
C GLY A 137 13.72 -10.99 -16.21
N SER A 138 15.02 -11.18 -16.47
CA SER A 138 15.60 -12.47 -16.91
C SER A 138 16.66 -13.02 -15.97
N SER A 139 17.18 -12.18 -15.08
CA SER A 139 18.19 -12.56 -14.09
C SER A 139 18.15 -11.61 -12.90
N SER A 140 18.76 -12.02 -11.80
CA SER A 140 18.90 -11.22 -10.59
C SER A 140 20.33 -11.26 -10.07
N THR A 141 20.66 -10.36 -9.14
CA THR A 141 21.88 -10.44 -8.34
C THR A 141 21.56 -10.00 -6.92
N ASP A 142 22.10 -10.77 -5.99
CA ASP A 142 22.11 -10.46 -4.57
C ASP A 142 23.12 -9.31 -4.35
N PHE A 143 22.70 -8.21 -3.75
CA PHE A 143 23.52 -7.01 -3.56
C PHE A 143 24.04 -6.35 -4.86
N GLY A 144 23.18 -6.15 -5.88
CA GLY A 144 23.55 -5.60 -7.20
C GLY A 144 24.01 -4.12 -7.27
N GLY A 145 24.58 -3.55 -6.20
CA GLY A 145 25.03 -2.15 -6.17
C GLY A 145 25.10 -1.55 -4.76
N SER A 146 24.53 -0.36 -4.57
CA SER A 146 24.25 0.22 -3.25
C SER A 146 22.94 -0.31 -2.68
N ARG A 147 22.84 -0.30 -1.35
CA ARG A 147 21.63 -0.68 -0.64
C ARG A 147 20.39 0.07 -1.10
N ASP A 148 20.48 1.39 -1.05
CA ASP A 148 19.41 2.26 -1.48
C ASP A 148 19.47 2.44 -3.01
N PRO A 149 18.32 2.43 -3.69
CA PRO A 149 18.27 2.67 -5.13
C PRO A 149 18.57 4.14 -5.45
N LEU A 150 18.75 4.41 -6.74
CA LEU A 150 18.73 5.77 -7.27
C LEU A 150 17.30 6.35 -7.21
N ALA A 151 17.20 7.65 -7.49
CA ALA A 151 15.94 8.38 -7.47
C ALA A 151 14.84 7.71 -8.31
N VAL A 152 13.61 7.76 -7.82
CA VAL A 152 12.41 7.29 -8.52
C VAL A 152 12.22 8.09 -9.80
N THR A 153 11.98 7.40 -10.91
CA THR A 153 11.86 8.00 -12.24
C THR A 153 10.50 7.77 -12.89
N GLY A 154 10.01 8.81 -13.58
CA GLY A 154 8.79 8.77 -14.38
C GLY A 154 7.50 8.70 -13.56
N ALA A 155 6.41 9.22 -14.13
CA ALA A 155 5.08 9.08 -13.54
C ALA A 155 4.50 7.70 -13.86
N ASN A 156 4.11 6.96 -12.82
CA ASN A 156 3.50 5.64 -12.91
C ASN A 156 2.73 5.33 -11.60
N SER A 157 2.20 4.11 -11.50
CA SER A 157 1.38 3.67 -10.36
C SER A 157 2.14 3.48 -9.04
N LEU A 158 3.47 3.46 -9.05
CA LEU A 158 4.30 3.51 -7.84
C LEU A 158 4.69 4.94 -7.46
N SER A 159 4.92 5.81 -8.43
CA SER A 159 5.50 7.14 -8.17
C SER A 159 4.49 8.25 -7.96
N THR A 160 3.23 8.05 -8.36
CA THR A 160 2.16 9.06 -8.30
C THR A 160 0.80 8.44 -7.99
N GLY A 161 -0.18 9.27 -7.59
CA GLY A 161 -1.54 8.86 -7.25
C GLY A 161 -2.02 9.58 -5.99
N LEU A 162 -1.55 9.13 -4.84
CA LEU A 162 -1.76 9.80 -3.55
C LEU A 162 -0.63 10.77 -3.21
N ILE A 163 0.62 10.35 -3.47
CA ILE A 163 1.84 11.05 -3.07
C ILE A 163 2.76 11.08 -4.29
N ASP A 164 3.24 12.26 -4.67
CA ASP A 164 4.28 12.37 -5.69
C ASP A 164 5.65 12.13 -5.06
N ILE A 165 6.33 11.07 -5.53
CA ILE A 165 7.69 10.71 -5.10
C ILE A 165 8.68 10.72 -6.27
N ILE A 166 8.33 11.29 -7.42
CA ILE A 166 9.26 11.41 -8.54
C ILE A 166 10.46 12.25 -8.13
N GLY A 167 11.67 11.74 -8.39
CA GLY A 167 12.92 12.40 -8.04
C GLY A 167 13.40 12.16 -6.60
N GLU A 168 12.58 11.54 -5.75
CA GLU A 168 13.01 11.15 -4.41
C GLU A 168 13.91 9.90 -4.47
N THR A 169 14.99 9.90 -3.69
CA THR A 169 15.86 8.72 -3.51
C THR A 169 15.33 7.89 -2.34
N PRO A 170 14.75 6.70 -2.57
CA PRO A 170 14.24 5.87 -1.49
C PRO A 170 15.34 5.50 -0.50
N THR A 171 15.05 5.56 0.79
CA THR A 171 15.98 5.17 1.85
C THR A 171 15.28 4.38 2.93
N GLY A 172 16.05 3.60 3.68
CA GLY A 172 15.54 2.95 4.89
C GLY A 172 15.00 1.54 4.69
N SER A 173 15.22 0.92 3.52
CA SER A 173 15.06 -0.54 3.38
C SER A 173 15.98 -1.26 4.36
N TYR A 174 15.59 -2.47 4.75
CA TYR A 174 16.44 -3.35 5.55
C TYR A 174 17.76 -3.70 4.82
N GLY A 175 18.68 -4.36 5.54
CA GLY A 175 20.09 -4.52 5.15
C GLY A 175 20.37 -5.33 3.88
N ASP A 176 19.36 -5.96 3.28
CA ASP A 176 19.48 -6.85 2.12
C ASP A 176 18.60 -6.37 0.98
N TRP A 177 19.08 -6.55 -0.25
CA TRP A 177 18.38 -6.14 -1.45
C TRP A 177 18.78 -6.98 -2.66
N ASP A 178 17.78 -7.28 -3.45
CA ASP A 178 17.93 -7.89 -4.73
C ASP A 178 17.92 -6.84 -5.84
N THR A 179 18.60 -7.15 -6.95
CA THR A 179 18.55 -6.31 -8.14
C THR A 179 18.15 -7.14 -9.34
N LEU A 180 17.10 -6.69 -10.04
CA LEU A 180 16.53 -7.31 -11.25
C LEU A 180 17.26 -6.80 -12.50
N TYR A 181 17.57 -7.70 -13.43
CA TYR A 181 18.24 -7.40 -14.70
C TYR A 181 17.50 -8.01 -15.89
N GLY A 182 17.85 -7.53 -17.08
CA GLY A 182 17.30 -8.02 -18.34
C GLY A 182 15.80 -7.80 -18.42
N LEU A 183 15.36 -6.56 -18.16
CA LEU A 183 13.95 -6.20 -18.19
C LEU A 183 13.31 -6.53 -19.54
N SER A 184 12.14 -7.13 -19.50
CA SER A 184 11.29 -7.31 -20.67
C SER A 184 10.77 -5.95 -21.19
N GLY A 185 10.36 -5.89 -22.46
CA GLY A 185 9.94 -4.63 -23.10
C GLY A 185 8.67 -3.99 -22.51
N ASP A 186 7.91 -4.76 -21.72
CA ASP A 186 6.73 -4.33 -20.97
C ASP A 186 7.06 -3.90 -19.52
N THR A 187 8.34 -3.93 -19.12
CA THR A 187 8.81 -3.64 -17.77
C THR A 187 9.63 -2.37 -17.71
N THR A 188 9.24 -1.47 -16.82
CA THR A 188 9.95 -0.20 -16.57
C THR A 188 10.76 -0.30 -15.29
N CYS A 189 12.01 0.13 -15.36
CA CYS A 189 12.82 0.38 -14.17
C CYS A 189 12.34 1.65 -13.48
N VAL A 190 11.76 1.54 -12.29
CA VAL A 190 11.24 2.71 -11.56
C VAL A 190 12.32 3.34 -10.71
N ALA A 191 13.13 2.54 -10.03
CA ALA A 191 14.30 2.97 -9.27
C ALA A 191 15.44 1.96 -9.50
N ALA A 192 16.51 2.45 -10.13
CA ALA A 192 17.65 1.62 -10.53
C ALA A 192 18.61 1.39 -9.36
N GLY A 193 19.29 0.24 -9.33
CA GLY A 193 20.46 0.05 -8.47
C GLY A 193 21.65 0.86 -9.00
N SER A 194 22.50 1.38 -8.11
CA SER A 194 23.69 2.13 -8.55
C SER A 194 24.73 1.28 -9.29
N GLY A 195 24.70 -0.05 -9.12
CA GLY A 195 25.50 -1.01 -9.88
C GLY A 195 24.87 -1.41 -11.23
N GLY A 196 23.76 -0.77 -11.61
CA GLY A 196 22.92 -1.18 -12.73
C GLY A 196 21.76 -2.07 -12.29
N GLY A 197 20.87 -2.40 -13.23
CA GLY A 197 19.64 -3.15 -12.92
C GLY A 197 18.64 -2.34 -12.10
N CYS A 198 17.60 -3.00 -11.62
CA CYS A 198 16.43 -2.37 -11.01
C CYS A 198 16.10 -3.01 -9.68
N GLN A 199 16.10 -2.19 -8.62
CA GLN A 199 15.59 -2.62 -7.32
C GLN A 199 14.08 -2.41 -7.27
N TRP A 200 13.56 -1.40 -7.98
CA TRP A 200 12.13 -1.20 -8.16
C TRP A 200 11.79 -1.28 -9.64
N SER A 201 10.76 -2.06 -9.97
CA SER A 201 10.27 -2.20 -11.33
C SER A 201 8.76 -2.28 -11.39
N LEU A 202 8.21 -1.92 -12.54
CA LEU A 202 6.79 -1.98 -12.82
C LEU A 202 6.59 -2.56 -14.21
N ARG A 203 5.94 -3.72 -14.26
CA ARG A 203 5.59 -4.42 -15.48
C ARG A 203 4.11 -4.23 -15.79
N ASN A 204 3.81 -3.83 -17.01
CA ASN A 204 2.45 -3.86 -17.53
C ASN A 204 2.19 -5.24 -18.15
N TYR A 205 1.10 -5.92 -17.80
CA TYR A 205 0.77 -7.23 -18.36
C TYR A 205 -0.73 -7.36 -18.60
N GLY A 206 -1.12 -7.54 -19.86
CA GLY A 206 -2.54 -7.48 -20.25
C GLY A 206 -3.16 -6.13 -19.86
N ALA A 207 -4.25 -6.17 -19.09
CA ALA A 207 -4.93 -4.97 -18.59
C ALA A 207 -4.45 -4.52 -17.19
N GLY A 208 -3.55 -5.28 -16.54
CA GLY A 208 -3.11 -5.05 -15.17
C GLY A 208 -1.62 -4.75 -15.05
N GLN A 209 -1.12 -4.75 -13.82
CA GLN A 209 0.26 -4.39 -13.51
C GLN A 209 0.88 -5.31 -12.44
N ILE A 210 2.19 -5.50 -12.54
CA ILE A 210 3.02 -6.22 -11.57
C ILE A 210 4.12 -5.25 -11.11
N ALA A 211 4.05 -4.81 -9.86
CA ALA A 211 5.11 -4.04 -9.22
C ALA A 211 6.05 -4.99 -8.48
N TYR A 212 7.34 -4.67 -8.52
CA TYR A 212 8.35 -5.29 -7.68
C TYR A 212 9.16 -4.21 -6.99
N ILE A 213 9.26 -4.30 -5.67
CA ILE A 213 10.12 -3.46 -4.85
C ILE A 213 11.00 -4.39 -4.01
N SER A 214 12.31 -4.31 -4.21
CA SER A 214 13.28 -4.96 -3.34
C SER A 214 13.32 -4.26 -1.98
N ALA A 215 12.48 -4.71 -1.06
CA ALA A 215 12.54 -4.38 0.35
C ALA A 215 11.83 -5.44 1.18
N GLY A 216 12.40 -5.73 2.35
CA GLY A 216 11.83 -6.66 3.31
C GLY A 216 12.87 -6.97 4.36
N ALA A 217 12.42 -7.52 5.49
CA ALA A 217 13.30 -7.87 6.59
C ALA A 217 13.27 -9.39 6.83
N SER A 218 14.38 -9.94 7.33
CA SER A 218 14.48 -11.38 7.56
C SER A 218 13.62 -11.82 8.76
N LEU A 219 12.95 -12.96 8.61
CA LEU A 219 12.19 -13.65 9.65
C LEU A 219 11.11 -12.77 10.32
N THR A 220 11.27 -12.49 11.61
CA THR A 220 10.33 -11.72 12.44
C THR A 220 10.79 -10.28 12.62
N SER A 221 11.78 -9.83 11.85
CA SER A 221 12.22 -8.44 11.87
C SER A 221 11.11 -7.55 11.30
N VAL A 222 10.90 -6.40 11.93
CA VAL A 222 9.89 -5.43 11.53
C VAL A 222 10.48 -4.55 10.42
N GLU A 223 9.82 -4.51 9.25
CA GLU A 223 10.24 -3.61 8.18
C GLU A 223 9.59 -2.23 8.35
N THR A 224 10.35 -1.32 8.94
CA THR A 224 9.89 0.04 9.23
C THR A 224 9.74 0.91 7.98
N ALA A 225 10.36 0.54 6.84
CA ALA A 225 10.19 1.26 5.59
C ALA A 225 8.72 1.33 5.15
N TRP A 226 7.94 0.28 5.43
CA TRP A 226 6.52 0.23 5.06
C TRP A 226 5.64 1.11 5.91
N THR A 227 6.05 1.49 7.12
CA THR A 227 5.24 2.30 8.06
C THR A 227 5.76 3.74 8.18
N ASN A 228 6.92 4.05 7.59
CA ASN A 228 7.50 5.38 7.66
C ASN A 228 6.76 6.36 6.73
N THR A 229 5.99 7.28 7.29
CA THR A 229 5.23 8.30 6.55
C THR A 229 5.98 9.63 6.43
N SER A 230 7.30 9.65 6.68
CA SER A 230 8.11 10.87 6.55
C SER A 230 8.10 11.39 5.12
N VAL A 231 8.23 12.69 4.93
CA VAL A 231 8.34 13.28 3.59
C VAL A 231 9.68 12.94 2.93
N GLY A 232 9.65 12.85 1.60
CA GLY A 232 10.82 12.58 0.76
C GLY A 232 11.29 11.12 0.81
N GLY A 233 12.55 10.90 0.44
CA GLY A 233 13.17 9.58 0.34
C GLY A 233 12.94 8.59 1.49
N ALA A 234 12.85 9.06 2.74
CA ALA A 234 12.65 8.20 3.91
C ALA A 234 11.24 7.55 3.98
N GLY A 235 10.23 8.18 3.38
CA GLY A 235 8.88 7.62 3.28
C GLY A 235 8.52 7.09 1.90
N ALA A 236 9.48 7.02 0.97
CA ALA A 236 9.22 6.64 -0.41
C ALA A 236 8.67 5.21 -0.54
N TYR A 237 9.13 4.26 0.29
CA TYR A 237 8.61 2.87 0.30
C TYR A 237 7.13 2.82 0.70
N ASN A 238 6.75 3.48 1.81
CA ASN A 238 5.35 3.63 2.22
C ASN A 238 4.52 4.36 1.15
N ALA A 239 5.05 5.43 0.56
CA ALA A 239 4.35 6.18 -0.47
C ALA A 239 4.10 5.34 -1.74
N ALA A 240 5.09 4.55 -2.17
CA ALA A 240 4.96 3.66 -3.33
C ALA A 240 3.91 2.56 -3.10
N LEU A 241 3.91 1.94 -1.91
CA LEU A 241 2.89 0.99 -1.47
C LEU A 241 1.48 1.59 -1.60
N ARG A 242 1.29 2.79 -1.06
CA ARG A 242 -0.02 3.46 -1.01
C ARG A 242 -0.46 3.98 -2.38
N ASN A 243 0.47 4.51 -3.18
CA ASN A 243 0.22 4.87 -4.57
C ASN A 243 -0.26 3.67 -5.38
N PHE A 244 0.37 2.50 -5.23
CA PHE A 244 -0.02 1.31 -5.96
C PHE A 244 -1.43 0.86 -5.59
N ALA A 245 -1.74 0.79 -4.29
CA ALA A 245 -3.08 0.45 -3.80
C ALA A 245 -4.14 1.44 -4.28
N TYR A 246 -3.84 2.74 -4.24
CA TYR A 246 -4.73 3.77 -4.76
C TYR A 246 -5.00 3.58 -6.26
N ASN A 247 -3.96 3.40 -7.07
CA ASN A 247 -4.14 3.24 -8.51
C ASN A 247 -4.85 1.93 -8.88
N ALA A 248 -4.68 0.86 -8.10
CA ALA A 248 -5.31 -0.44 -8.35
C ALA A 248 -6.82 -0.45 -8.07
N THR A 249 -7.28 0.30 -7.07
CA THR A 249 -8.66 0.21 -6.55
C THR A 249 -9.68 1.01 -7.35
N GLY A 250 -9.21 1.93 -8.22
CA GLY A 250 -10.09 2.82 -9.00
C GLY A 250 -10.92 3.76 -8.12
N SER A 251 -11.21 4.98 -8.60
CA SER A 251 -11.97 5.94 -7.80
C SER A 251 -13.43 5.50 -7.69
N THR A 252 -13.78 4.78 -6.62
CA THR A 252 -15.19 4.59 -6.26
C THR A 252 -15.73 5.91 -5.74
N SER A 253 -16.56 6.59 -6.53
CA SER A 253 -17.28 7.76 -6.05
C SER A 253 -18.24 7.31 -4.97
N VAL A 254 -17.91 7.56 -3.69
CA VAL A 254 -18.88 7.43 -2.61
C VAL A 254 -19.95 8.50 -2.84
N PRO A 255 -21.23 8.15 -3.06
CA PRO A 255 -22.27 9.16 -3.15
C PRO A 255 -22.32 9.89 -1.81
N GLU A 256 -22.17 11.21 -1.82
CA GLU A 256 -22.39 12.07 -0.67
C GLU A 256 -23.66 11.60 0.06
N PRO A 257 -23.63 11.40 1.39
CA PRO A 257 -24.87 11.38 2.15
C PRO A 257 -25.47 12.77 1.94
N SER A 258 -26.45 12.86 1.02
CA SER A 258 -27.01 14.12 0.57
C SER A 258 -27.15 15.07 1.76
N SER A 259 -26.42 16.18 1.73
CA SER A 259 -26.34 17.13 2.85
C SER A 259 -27.75 17.62 3.27
N LEU A 260 -28.71 17.49 2.35
CA LEU A 260 -30.16 17.65 2.54
C LEU A 260 -30.79 16.66 3.52
N ALA A 261 -30.34 15.41 3.58
CA ALA A 261 -30.81 14.41 4.54
C ALA A 261 -30.37 14.73 5.97
N LEU A 262 -29.11 15.16 6.16
CA LEU A 262 -28.62 15.62 7.47
C LEU A 262 -29.26 16.94 7.90
N LEU A 263 -29.43 17.89 6.98
CA LEU A 263 -30.14 19.15 7.24
C LEU A 263 -31.62 18.90 7.57
N GLY A 264 -32.26 17.95 6.86
CA GLY A 264 -33.65 17.54 7.09
C GLY A 264 -33.87 16.90 8.46
N LEU A 265 -32.96 16.03 8.91
CA LEU A 265 -33.00 15.42 10.25
C LEU A 265 -32.73 16.45 11.36
N GLY A 266 -31.81 17.40 11.12
CA GLY A 266 -31.55 18.52 12.03
C GLY A 266 -32.75 19.47 12.17
N LEU A 267 -33.44 19.78 11.06
CA LEU A 267 -34.63 20.65 11.07
C LEU A 267 -35.86 19.94 11.65
N ALA A 268 -36.04 18.64 11.42
CA ALA A 268 -37.12 17.86 12.01
C ALA A 268 -37.01 17.82 13.55
N SER A 269 -35.80 17.63 14.09
CA SER A 269 -35.57 17.62 15.54
C SER A 269 -35.78 18.99 16.20
N LEU A 270 -35.55 20.09 15.47
CA LEU A 270 -35.93 21.46 15.90
C LEU A 270 -37.45 21.70 15.85
N ALA A 271 -38.15 21.16 14.85
CA ALA A 271 -39.61 21.30 14.72
C ALA A 271 -40.39 20.55 15.81
N PHE A 272 -39.95 19.35 16.20
CA PHE A 272 -40.59 18.58 17.27
C PHE A 272 -40.35 19.14 18.67
N LYS A 273 -39.26 19.90 18.90
CA LYS A 273 -39.00 20.57 20.18
C LYS A 273 -39.91 21.78 20.43
N ARG A 274 -40.52 22.35 19.39
CA ARG A 274 -41.33 23.58 19.49
C ARG A 274 -42.82 23.35 19.80
N LYS A 275 -43.29 22.11 19.85
CA LYS A 275 -44.72 21.76 20.04
C LYS A 275 -45.13 21.25 21.45
N ARG A 276 -44.31 21.47 22.49
CA ARG A 276 -44.74 21.28 23.89
C ARG A 276 -44.73 22.59 24.67
N LYS A 277 -45.79 23.40 24.50
CA LYS A 277 -46.39 24.24 25.56
C LYS A 277 -47.60 25.00 25.03
N THR A 278 -48.78 24.52 25.41
CA THR A 278 -50.12 25.14 25.55
C THR A 278 -51.12 23.98 25.35
N VAL A 279 -51.94 23.56 26.31
CA VAL A 279 -52.50 24.13 27.55
C VAL A 279 -52.41 23.07 28.65
#